data_AF-A0A957Q3Q0-F1
#
_entry.id   AF-A0A957Q3Q0-F1
#
_cell.length_a   1.000
_cell.length_b   1.000
_cell.length_c   1.000
_cell.angle_alpha   90.00
_cell.angle_beta   90.00
_cell.angle_gamma   90.00
#
_symmetry.space_group_name_H-M   'P 1'
#
loop_
_entity.id
_entity.type
_entity.pdbx_description
1 polymer ?
#
loop_
_entity_poly.entity_id
_entity_poly.type
_entity_poly.pdbx_seq_one_letter_code
_entity_poly.pdbx_strand_id
1 'polypeptide(L)' 'MSYFTFLGYFIGIPLLVLIVLAWHDHRAGRALPSSLQSWPFAAVVFAHVLVAVLYTTPWDN' A
#
# COMPACT_ATOMS: atom_id res chain seq x y z
N MET A 1 -2.08 23.82 4.16
CA MET A 1 -1.17 22.73 3.75
C MET A 1 -1.37 22.54 2.26
N SER A 2 -0.31 22.49 1.45
CA SER A 2 -0.49 22.13 0.03
C SER A 2 -1.01 20.68 -0.04
N TYR A 3 -1.71 20.33 -1.12
CA TYR A 3 -2.16 18.96 -1.37
C TYR A 3 -1.00 17.96 -1.24
N PHE A 4 0.19 18.32 -1.74
CA PHE A 4 1.40 17.51 -1.64
C PHE A 4 1.92 17.36 -0.21
N THR A 5 1.83 18.40 0.63
CA THR A 5 2.22 18.30 2.04
C THR A 5 1.25 17.40 2.81
N PHE A 6 -0.05 17.48 2.54
CA PHE A 6 -1.05 16.55 3.09
C PHE A 6 -0.77 15.11 2.67
N LEU A 7 -0.52 14.88 1.38
CA LEU A 7 -0.19 13.57 0.83
C LEU A 7 1.09 13.00 1.46
N GLY A 8 2.12 13.83 1.65
CA GLY A 8 3.37 13.44 2.29
C GLY A 8 3.17 12.92 3.71
N TYR A 9 2.29 13.55 4.50
CA TYR A 9 1.98 13.07 5.85
C TYR A 9 1.07 11.85 5.86
N PHE A 10 -0.02 11.86 5.09
CA PHE A 10 -1.03 10.80 5.13
C PHE A 10 -0.66 9.54 4.37
N ILE A 11 0.14 9.65 3.31
CA ILE A 11 0.59 8.50 2.50
C ILE A 11 2.07 8.23 2.78
N GLY A 12 2.91 9.27 2.78
CA GLY A 12 4.37 9.10 2.90
C GLY A 12 4.81 8.44 4.21
N ILE A 13 4.28 8.89 5.35
CA ILE A 13 4.64 8.32 6.67
C ILE A 13 4.21 6.84 6.76
N PRO A 14 2.94 6.46 6.51
CA PRO A 14 2.56 5.05 6.54
C PRO A 14 3.34 4.18 5.55
N LEU A 15 3.59 4.69 4.34
CA LEU A 15 4.37 3.97 3.33
C LEU A 15 5.80 3.70 3.81
N LEU A 16 6.47 4.70 4.41
CA LEU A 16 7.81 4.53 4.97
C LEU A 16 7.83 3.47 6.08
N VAL A 17 6.84 3.47 6.98
CA VAL A 17 6.71 2.46 8.03
C VAL A 17 6.58 1.06 7.42
N LEU A 18 5.70 0.89 6.43
CA LEU A 18 5.50 -0.39 5.76
C LEU A 18 6.77 -0.87 5.02
N ILE A 19 7.50 0.04 4.38
CA ILE A 19 8.78 -0.28 3.71
C ILE A 19 9.82 -0.76 4.72
N VAL A 20 9.96 -0.08 5.86
CA VAL A 20 10.92 -0.46 6.90
C VAL A 20 10.57 -1.83 7.48
N LEU A 21 9.29 -2.10 7.74
CA LEU A 21 8.83 -3.40 8.22
C LEU A 21 9.09 -4.51 7.20
N ALA A 22 8.75 -4.28 5.92
CA ALA A 22 8.99 -5.26 4.86
C ALA A 22 10.49 -5.55 4.68
N TRP A 23 11.34 -4.53 4.76
CA TRP A 23 12.80 -4.70 4.70
C TRP A 23 13.33 -5.50 5.89
N HIS A 24 12.85 -5.19 7.10
CA HIS A 24 13.21 -5.91 8.31
C HIS A 24 12.80 -7.39 8.25
N ASP A 25 11.56 -7.68 7.81
CA ASP A 25 11.05 -9.04 7.67
C ASP A 25 11.82 -9.83 6.60
N HIS A 26 12.13 -9.18 5.47
CA HIS A 26 12.95 -9.79 4.42
C HIS A 26 14.36 -10.13 4.94
N ARG A 27 14.99 -9.22 5.69
CA ARG A 27 16.31 -9.44 6.29
C ARG A 27 16.29 -10.52 7.38
N ALA A 28 15.18 -10.66 8.09
CA ALA A 28 14.97 -11.71 9.09
C ALA A 28 14.58 -13.07 8.47
N GLY A 29 14.52 -13.19 7.13
CA GLY A 29 14.11 -14.42 6.44
C GLY A 29 12.64 -14.77 6.66
N ARG A 30 11.82 -13.83 7.13
CA ARG A 30 10.40 -14.03 7.37
C ARG A 30 9.67 -13.95 6.03
N ALA A 31 9.31 -15.11 5.50
CA ALA A 31 8.38 -15.18 4.38
C ALA A 31 6.97 -14.86 4.87
N LEU A 32 6.15 -14.27 3.99
CA LEU A 32 4.71 -14.17 4.22
C LEU A 32 4.15 -15.57 4.49
N PRO A 33 3.25 -15.75 5.47
CA PRO A 33 2.52 -17.01 5.66
C PRO A 33 1.93 -17.51 4.34
N SER A 34 1.94 -18.82 4.11
CA SER A 34 1.37 -19.41 2.88
C SER A 34 -0.11 -19.04 2.67
N SER A 35 -0.85 -18.80 3.76
CA SER A 35 -2.23 -18.30 3.73
C SER A 35 -2.38 -16.89 3.16
N LEU A 36 -1.33 -16.07 3.19
CA LEU A 36 -1.30 -14.70 2.67
C LEU A 36 -0.64 -14.59 1.28
N GLN A 37 -0.22 -15.72 0.70
CA GLN A 37 0.36 -15.79 -0.66
C GLN A 37 -0.64 -16.32 -1.70
N SER A 38 -1.94 -16.25 -1.40
CA SER A 38 -2.99 -16.80 -2.27
C SER A 38 -3.08 -16.12 -3.63
N TRP A 39 -2.67 -14.84 -3.71
CA TRP A 39 -2.69 -14.04 -4.94
C TRP A 39 -1.33 -13.40 -5.20
N PRO A 40 -0.92 -13.26 -6.48
CA PRO A 40 0.29 -12.51 -6.82
C PRO A 40 0.19 -11.07 -6.30
N PHE A 41 1.28 -10.56 -5.72
CA PHE A 41 1.34 -9.19 -5.19
C PHE A 41 0.79 -8.13 -6.17
N ALA A 42 1.19 -8.21 -7.44
CA ALA A 42 0.74 -7.29 -8.48
C ALA A 42 -0.79 -7.28 -8.67
N ALA A 43 -1.46 -8.42 -8.55
CA ALA A 43 -2.91 -8.52 -8.67
C ALA A 43 -3.60 -7.85 -7.48
N VAL A 44 -3.07 -8.05 -6.26
CA VAL A 44 -3.59 -7.41 -5.04
C VAL A 44 -3.43 -5.89 -5.12
N VAL A 45 -2.27 -5.40 -5.54
CA VAL A 45 -2.02 -3.95 -5.72
C VAL A 45 -2.95 -3.37 -6.78
N PHE A 46 -3.09 -4.02 -7.94
CA PHE A 46 -3.98 -3.55 -8.98
C PHE A 46 -5.44 -3.48 -8.52
N ALA A 47 -5.91 -4.49 -7.79
CA ALA A 47 -7.25 -4.49 -7.21
C ALA A 47 -7.44 -3.32 -6.22
N HIS A 48 -6.46 -3.02 -5.37
CA HIS A 48 -6.53 -1.87 -4.46
C HIS A 48 -6.59 -0.55 -5.22
N VAL A 49 -5.76 -0.37 -6.25
CA VAL A 49 -5.78 0.84 -7.09
C VAL A 49 -7.12 0.97 -7.80
N LEU A 50 -7.63 -0.12 -8.38
CA LEU A 50 -8.93 -0.11 -9.07
C LEU A 50 -10.07 0.25 -8.11
N VAL A 51 -10.12 -0.36 -6.91
CA VAL A 51 -11.12 -0.04 -5.90
C VAL A 51 -11.00 1.41 -5.44
N ALA A 52 -9.79 1.90 -5.19
CA ALA A 52 -9.56 3.29 -4.81
C ALA A 52 -10.08 4.24 -5.90
N VAL A 53 -9.72 4.01 -7.17
CA VAL A 53 -10.19 4.82 -8.30
C VAL A 53 -11.71 4.76 -8.42
N LEU A 54 -12.31 3.57 -8.48
CA LEU A 54 -13.77 3.44 -8.61
C LEU A 54 -14.52 4.07 -7.42
N TYR A 55 -13.93 3.99 -6.23
CA TYR A 55 -14.51 4.60 -5.04
C TYR A 55 -14.38 6.11 -5.07
N THR A 56 -13.24 6.69 -5.47
CA THR A 56 -13.03 8.15 -5.44
C THR A 56 -13.64 8.86 -6.64
N THR A 57 -13.64 8.25 -7.83
CA THR A 57 -14.07 8.89 -9.08
C THR A 57 -15.49 9.48 -9.02
N PRO A 58 -16.50 8.84 -8.39
CA PRO A 58 -17.85 9.43 -8.31
C PRO A 58 -17.99 10.64 -7.38
N TRP A 59 -17.12 10.79 -6.37
CA TRP A 59 -17.21 11.88 -5.38
C TRP A 59 -16.27 13.04 -5.69
N ASP A 60 -15.30 12.81 -6.58
CA ASP A 60 -14.29 13.80 -7.00
C ASP A 60 -14.75 14.60 -8.25
N ASN A 61 -15.98 14.35 -8.72
CA ASN A 61 -16.65 15.07 -9.81
C ASN A 61 -17.70 16.05 -9.25
#